data_AF-A0A7S0W8G1-F1
#
_entry.id   AF-A0A7S0W8G1-F1
#
_cell.length_a   1.000
_cell.length_b   1.000
_cell.length_c   1.000
_cell.angle_alpha   90.00
_cell.angle_beta   90.00
_cell.angle_gamma   90.00
#
_symmetry.space_group_name_H-M   'P 1'
#
loop_
_entity.id
_entity.type
_entity.pdbx_description
1 polymer ?
#
loop_
_entity_poly.entity_id
_entity_poly.type
_entity_poly.pdbx_seq_one_letter_code
_entity_poly.pdbx_strand_id
1 'polypeptide(L)'
;DGTPSAAAIVSEGAEAVAGGAVHIAGGAEEFVRETALESTLWSRFYGGDPEFWVNVAYAQDLLSHVHDVTGLPWWGSIVCVTVCTRVLLFPVFVYQQQVASRLQQAVPALQAAEHEYAVASQVYNDPAALKRRNDTVAKIYAEGACHPWRLGVNMLAIGPAFMSFFFGIKSLGALDPTFALGGALWFVDLSAVDPYHALPVAACGTFLAVME
;
A
#
# COMPACT_ATOMS: atom_id res chain seq x y z
N ASP A 1 -55.64 -13.25 -32.09
CA ASP A 1 -54.78 -12.11 -32.43
C ASP A 1 -53.68 -11.95 -31.40
N GLY A 2 -52.42 -12.10 -31.78
CA GLY A 2 -51.32 -11.93 -30.82
C GLY A 2 -49.96 -12.54 -31.20
N THR A 3 -49.72 -12.92 -32.45
CA THR A 3 -48.36 -13.28 -32.88
C THR A 3 -47.59 -12.01 -33.25
N PRO A 4 -46.50 -11.66 -32.55
CA PRO A 4 -45.68 -10.51 -32.93
C PRO A 4 -45.13 -10.73 -34.35
N SER A 5 -45.32 -9.71 -35.20
CA SER A 5 -44.85 -9.73 -36.59
C SER A 5 -43.33 -9.92 -36.61
N ALA A 6 -42.82 -10.77 -37.51
CA ALA A 6 -41.39 -11.06 -37.66
C ALA A 6 -40.52 -9.80 -37.82
N ALA A 7 -41.10 -8.71 -38.34
CA ALA A 7 -40.44 -7.41 -38.44
C ALA A 7 -40.12 -6.76 -37.07
N ALA A 8 -40.96 -6.97 -36.05
CA ALA A 8 -40.77 -6.42 -34.71
C ALA A 8 -39.65 -7.15 -33.94
N ILE A 9 -39.52 -8.46 -34.13
CA ILE A 9 -38.47 -9.27 -33.49
C ILE A 9 -37.10 -8.92 -34.08
N VAL A 10 -37.04 -8.62 -35.39
CA VAL A 10 -35.80 -8.20 -36.06
C VAL A 10 -35.40 -6.77 -35.66
N SER A 11 -36.35 -5.85 -35.48
CA SER A 11 -36.03 -4.49 -35.01
C SER A 11 -35.56 -4.47 -33.55
N GLU A 12 -36.20 -5.25 -32.68
CA GLU A 12 -35.84 -5.33 -31.26
C GLU A 12 -34.47 -6.02 -31.07
N GLY A 13 -34.16 -7.03 -31.88
CA GLY A 13 -32.82 -7.64 -31.93
C GLY A 13 -31.74 -6.70 -32.47
N ALA A 14 -32.06 -5.85 -33.46
CA ALA A 14 -31.13 -4.86 -33.99
C ALA A 14 -30.84 -3.74 -32.98
N GLU A 15 -31.85 -3.30 -32.22
CA GLU A 15 -31.68 -2.30 -31.15
C GLU A 15 -30.89 -2.87 -29.96
N ALA A 16 -31.08 -4.14 -29.60
CA ALA A 16 -30.29 -4.79 -28.54
C ALA A 16 -28.81 -4.97 -28.93
N VAL A 17 -28.52 -5.31 -30.19
CA VAL A 17 -27.15 -5.41 -30.71
C VAL A 17 -26.50 -4.04 -30.86
N ALA A 18 -27.26 -3.02 -31.29
CA ALA A 18 -26.78 -1.64 -31.32
C ALA A 18 -26.51 -1.10 -29.90
N GLY A 19 -27.39 -1.38 -28.94
CA GLY A 19 -27.20 -1.02 -27.54
C GLY A 19 -25.97 -1.69 -26.92
N GLY A 20 -25.76 -2.98 -27.20
CA GLY A 20 -24.56 -3.71 -26.78
C GLY A 20 -23.27 -3.15 -27.42
N ALA A 21 -23.30 -2.82 -28.72
CA ALA A 21 -22.16 -2.22 -29.41
C ALA A 21 -21.83 -0.82 -28.89
N VAL A 22 -22.84 0.01 -28.57
CA VAL A 22 -22.65 1.33 -27.96
C VAL A 22 -22.11 1.22 -26.54
N HIS A 23 -22.54 0.22 -25.76
CA HIS A 23 -22.04 0.01 -24.40
C HIS A 23 -20.59 -0.51 -24.37
N ILE A 24 -20.21 -1.34 -25.34
CA ILE A 24 -18.82 -1.81 -25.53
C ILE A 24 -17.93 -0.69 -26.06
N ALA A 25 -18.42 0.11 -27.01
CA ALA A 25 -17.71 1.27 -27.52
C ALA A 25 -17.52 2.34 -26.42
N GLY A 26 -18.56 2.60 -25.63
CA GLY A 26 -18.49 3.51 -24.48
C GLY A 26 -17.50 3.02 -23.41
N GLY A 27 -17.49 1.72 -23.10
CA GLY A 27 -16.50 1.14 -22.19
C GLY A 27 -15.06 1.19 -22.74
N ALA A 28 -14.89 1.02 -24.05
CA ALA A 28 -13.58 1.14 -24.69
C ALA A 28 -13.09 2.60 -24.73
N GLU A 29 -13.96 3.57 -25.03
CA GLU A 29 -13.63 5.00 -24.99
C GLU A 29 -13.33 5.46 -23.56
N GLU A 30 -14.07 4.97 -22.57
CA GLU A 30 -13.86 5.30 -21.17
C GLU A 30 -12.57 4.68 -20.62
N PHE A 31 -12.26 3.43 -20.97
CA PHE A 31 -11.00 2.77 -20.65
C PHE A 31 -9.80 3.44 -21.34
N VAL A 32 -9.94 3.82 -22.62
CA VAL A 32 -8.90 4.57 -23.35
C VAL A 32 -8.71 5.96 -22.74
N ARG A 33 -9.79 6.63 -22.32
CA ARG A 33 -9.73 7.92 -21.63
C ARG A 33 -9.09 7.79 -20.24
N GLU A 34 -9.39 6.74 -19.51
CA GLU A 34 -8.82 6.44 -18.19
C GLU A 34 -7.32 6.13 -18.33
N THR A 35 -6.94 5.29 -19.28
CA THR A 35 -5.53 4.98 -19.60
C THR A 35 -4.78 6.22 -20.10
N ALA A 36 -5.43 7.08 -20.90
CA ALA A 36 -4.86 8.33 -21.36
C ALA A 36 -4.69 9.32 -20.21
N LEU A 37 -5.70 9.47 -19.34
CA LEU A 37 -5.62 10.28 -18.12
C LEU A 37 -4.51 9.78 -17.21
N GLU A 38 -4.42 8.47 -16.98
CA GLU A 38 -3.32 7.87 -16.24
C GLU A 38 -1.98 8.21 -16.89
N SER A 39 -1.78 8.01 -18.19
CA SER A 39 -0.53 8.34 -18.88
C SER A 39 -0.16 9.84 -18.76
N THR A 40 -1.16 10.72 -18.71
CA THR A 40 -0.98 12.17 -18.58
C THR A 40 -0.70 12.57 -17.13
N LEU A 41 -1.35 11.92 -16.17
CA LEU A 41 -1.11 12.09 -14.74
C LEU A 41 0.26 11.56 -14.36
N TRP A 42 0.62 10.36 -14.82
CA TRP A 42 1.93 9.76 -14.63
C TRP A 42 3.03 10.59 -15.31
N SER A 43 2.83 11.10 -16.53
CA SER A 43 3.83 11.99 -17.15
C SER A 43 3.96 13.34 -16.46
N ARG A 44 2.91 13.87 -15.81
CA ARG A 44 3.01 15.07 -14.96
C ARG A 44 3.59 14.78 -13.57
N PHE A 45 3.42 13.55 -13.08
CA PHE A 45 3.93 13.09 -11.79
C PHE A 45 5.40 12.67 -11.86
N TYR A 46 5.84 12.08 -12.99
CA TYR A 46 7.22 11.63 -13.25
C TYR A 46 8.02 12.57 -14.14
N GLY A 47 7.38 13.38 -14.99
CA GLY A 47 8.03 14.26 -15.98
C GLY A 47 8.25 15.69 -15.51
N GLY A 48 7.90 16.02 -14.26
CA GLY A 48 8.33 17.25 -13.62
C GLY A 48 9.71 17.04 -13.00
N ASP A 49 10.65 17.90 -13.39
CA ASP A 49 11.98 18.20 -12.83
C ASP A 49 12.54 17.21 -11.77
N PRO A 50 13.78 16.68 -11.93
CA PRO A 50 14.43 15.72 -11.02
C PRO A 50 14.43 16.10 -9.52
N GLU A 51 14.12 17.35 -9.22
CA GLU A 51 14.07 17.95 -7.89
C GLU A 51 12.80 17.58 -7.10
N PHE A 52 11.72 17.14 -7.75
CA PHE A 52 10.41 16.99 -7.08
C PHE A 52 10.30 15.75 -6.17
N TRP A 53 11.07 14.69 -6.46
CA TRP A 53 11.10 13.45 -5.64
C TRP A 53 12.52 12.88 -5.54
N VAL A 54 13.39 13.59 -4.85
CA VAL A 54 14.78 13.17 -4.57
C VAL A 54 14.86 11.72 -4.06
N ASN A 55 13.91 11.29 -3.23
CA ASN A 55 13.86 9.93 -2.69
C ASN A 55 13.61 8.84 -3.75
N VAL A 56 12.87 9.18 -4.82
CA VAL A 56 12.58 8.28 -5.95
C VAL A 56 13.83 8.13 -6.81
N ALA A 57 14.53 9.23 -7.10
CA ALA A 57 15.80 9.21 -7.82
C ALA A 57 16.85 8.36 -7.10
N TYR A 58 16.99 8.52 -5.77
CA TYR A 58 17.88 7.67 -4.97
C TYR A 58 17.51 6.19 -5.02
N ALA A 59 16.21 5.86 -5.03
CA ALA A 59 15.76 4.47 -5.13
C ALA A 59 16.13 3.87 -6.49
N GLN A 60 16.01 4.64 -7.58
CA GLN A 60 16.42 4.23 -8.93
C GLN A 60 17.92 4.01 -9.00
N ASP A 61 18.73 4.98 -8.56
CA ASP A 61 20.18 4.90 -8.58
C ASP A 61 20.69 3.71 -7.76
N LEU A 62 20.10 3.48 -6.58
CA LEU A 62 20.43 2.33 -5.74
C LEU A 62 20.13 1.00 -6.45
N LEU A 63 18.98 0.88 -7.11
CA LEU A 63 18.60 -0.34 -7.83
C LEU A 63 19.51 -0.60 -9.03
N SER A 64 19.77 0.42 -9.85
CA SER A 64 20.67 0.32 -10.99
C SER A 64 22.09 -0.02 -10.55
N HIS A 65 22.57 0.60 -9.47
CA HIS A 65 23.90 0.29 -8.93
C HIS A 65 24.02 -1.15 -8.44
N VAL A 66 23.00 -1.66 -7.74
CA VAL A 66 22.98 -3.06 -7.31
C VAL A 66 22.91 -4.00 -8.51
N HIS A 67 22.12 -3.67 -9.53
CA HIS A 67 22.06 -4.44 -10.77
C HIS A 67 23.41 -4.51 -11.47
N ASP A 68 24.07 -3.36 -11.67
CA ASP A 68 25.36 -3.25 -12.36
C ASP A 68 26.50 -3.97 -11.62
N VAL A 69 26.52 -3.86 -10.28
CA VAL A 69 27.59 -4.46 -9.44
C VAL A 69 27.40 -5.97 -9.29
N THR A 70 26.16 -6.45 -9.17
CA THR A 70 25.89 -7.87 -8.93
C THR A 70 25.71 -8.68 -10.22
N GLY A 71 25.39 -8.02 -11.34
CA GLY A 71 25.02 -8.68 -12.60
C GLY A 71 23.76 -9.53 -12.51
N LEU A 72 22.96 -9.38 -11.46
CA LEU A 72 21.73 -10.12 -11.25
C LEU A 72 20.63 -9.59 -12.17
N PRO A 73 19.70 -10.44 -12.65
CA PRO A 73 18.49 -9.95 -13.31
C PRO A 73 17.69 -9.02 -12.38
N TRP A 74 16.89 -8.13 -12.95
CA TRP A 74 16.15 -7.09 -12.21
C TRP A 74 15.33 -7.63 -11.02
N TRP A 75 14.66 -8.77 -11.17
CA TRP A 75 13.95 -9.42 -10.04
C TRP A 75 14.89 -9.76 -8.86
N GLY A 76 16.10 -10.21 -9.17
CA GLY A 76 17.12 -10.57 -8.18
C GLY A 76 17.67 -9.34 -7.46
N SER A 77 17.89 -8.24 -8.19
CA SER A 77 18.30 -6.96 -7.61
C SER A 77 17.26 -6.41 -6.63
N ILE A 78 15.97 -6.49 -6.97
CA ILE A 78 14.87 -6.05 -6.08
C ILE A 78 14.84 -6.89 -4.79
N VAL A 79 14.93 -8.22 -4.91
CA VAL A 79 14.98 -9.13 -3.75
C VAL A 79 16.21 -8.84 -2.89
N CYS A 80 17.37 -8.68 -3.51
CA CYS A 80 18.63 -8.38 -2.82
C CYS A 80 18.54 -7.09 -2.00
N VAL A 81 18.13 -5.98 -2.64
CA VAL A 81 17.95 -4.68 -1.97
C VAL A 81 16.96 -4.79 -0.81
N THR A 82 15.86 -5.52 -1.01
CA THR A 82 14.86 -5.73 0.04
C THR A 82 15.44 -6.50 1.22
N VAL A 83 16.15 -7.60 0.99
CA VAL A 83 16.79 -8.39 2.05
C VAL A 83 17.85 -7.57 2.78
N CYS A 84 18.74 -6.89 2.07
CA CYS A 84 19.76 -6.02 2.66
C CYS A 84 19.11 -4.94 3.54
N THR A 85 18.09 -4.26 3.04
CA THR A 85 17.35 -3.24 3.80
C THR A 85 16.69 -3.83 5.04
N ARG A 86 16.09 -5.02 4.94
CA ARG A 86 15.48 -5.72 6.09
C ARG A 86 16.50 -6.11 7.14
N VAL A 87 17.69 -6.56 6.74
CA VAL A 87 18.79 -6.89 7.66
C VAL A 87 19.30 -5.62 8.37
N LEU A 88 19.45 -4.51 7.63
CA LEU A 88 19.88 -3.23 8.21
C LEU A 88 18.84 -2.66 9.18
N LEU A 89 17.55 -2.77 8.85
CA LEU A 89 16.46 -2.30 9.70
C LEU A 89 16.06 -3.30 10.80
N PHE A 90 16.59 -4.52 10.78
CA PHE A 90 16.29 -5.57 11.77
C PHE A 90 16.40 -5.11 13.23
N PRO A 91 17.50 -4.47 13.69
CA PRO A 91 17.58 -3.98 15.08
C PRO A 91 16.50 -2.94 15.41
N VAL A 92 16.09 -2.12 14.44
CA VAL A 92 15.00 -1.15 14.61
C VAL A 92 13.66 -1.88 14.78
N PHE A 93 13.39 -2.90 13.96
CA PHE A 93 12.19 -3.72 14.10
C PHE A 93 12.12 -4.44 15.45
N VAL A 94 13.24 -4.98 15.94
CA VAL A 94 13.31 -5.60 17.27
C VAL A 94 12.99 -4.60 18.37
N TYR A 95 13.55 -3.39 18.31
CA TYR A 95 13.22 -2.33 19.26
C TYR A 95 11.74 -1.94 19.22
N GLN A 96 11.16 -1.81 18.01
CA GLN A 96 9.74 -1.52 17.84
C GLN A 96 8.85 -2.61 18.45
N GLN A 97 9.21 -3.89 18.27
CA GLN A 97 8.48 -5.01 18.87
C GLN A 97 8.53 -4.99 20.40
N GLN A 98 9.65 -4.56 20.99
CA GLN A 98 9.76 -4.41 22.45
C GLN A 98 8.84 -3.29 22.98
N VAL A 99 8.79 -2.15 22.30
CA VAL A 99 7.88 -1.04 22.68
C VAL A 99 6.42 -1.49 22.55
N ALA A 100 6.08 -2.22 21.48
CA ALA A 100 4.75 -2.77 21.28
C ALA A 100 4.35 -3.76 22.39
N SER A 101 5.26 -4.66 22.79
CA SER A 101 5.04 -5.59 23.89
C SER A 101 4.80 -4.89 25.23
N ARG A 102 5.59 -3.85 25.55
CA ARG A 102 5.38 -3.03 26.76
C ARG A 102 4.04 -2.31 26.75
N LEU A 103 3.59 -1.83 25.59
CA LEU A 103 2.27 -1.24 25.46
C LEU A 103 1.17 -2.27 25.72
N GLN A 104 1.28 -3.49 25.16
CA GLN A 104 0.31 -4.57 25.39
C GLN A 104 0.19 -4.93 26.88
N GLN A 105 1.29 -4.89 27.63
CA GLN A 105 1.26 -5.09 29.09
C GLN A 105 0.56 -3.94 29.84
N ALA A 106 0.60 -2.72 29.30
CA ALA A 106 -0.05 -1.55 29.89
C ALA A 106 -1.55 -1.42 29.53
N VAL A 107 -2.01 -2.10 28.47
CA VAL A 107 -3.44 -2.13 28.06
C VAL A 107 -4.42 -2.39 29.21
N PRO A 108 -4.24 -3.41 30.08
CA PRO A 108 -5.18 -3.64 31.18
C PRO A 108 -5.24 -2.47 32.18
N ALA A 109 -4.11 -1.82 32.48
CA ALA A 109 -4.07 -0.66 33.37
C ALA A 109 -4.77 0.56 32.75
N LEU A 110 -4.63 0.75 31.42
CA LEU A 110 -5.34 1.78 30.68
C LEU A 110 -6.86 1.52 30.67
N GLN A 111 -7.27 0.27 30.50
CA GLN A 111 -8.69 -0.11 30.56
C GLN A 111 -9.29 0.13 31.95
N ALA A 112 -8.54 -0.14 33.02
CA ALA A 112 -8.98 0.17 34.38
C ALA A 112 -9.18 1.67 34.60
N ALA A 113 -8.26 2.51 34.11
CA ALA A 113 -8.38 3.97 34.19
C ALA A 113 -9.57 4.52 33.38
N GLU A 114 -9.84 3.93 32.21
CA GLU A 114 -11.04 4.27 31.40
C GLU A 114 -12.34 3.83 32.10
N HIS A 115 -12.35 2.68 32.77
CA HIS A 115 -13.51 2.23 33.54
C HIS A 115 -13.80 3.16 34.74
N GLU A 116 -12.77 3.58 35.48
CA GLU A 116 -12.92 4.55 36.58
C GLU A 116 -13.50 5.88 36.07
N TYR A 117 -13.02 6.36 34.93
CA TYR A 117 -13.56 7.54 34.27
C TYR A 117 -15.02 7.36 33.83
N ALA A 118 -15.38 6.21 33.26
CA ALA A 118 -16.75 5.93 32.84
C ALA A 118 -17.72 5.96 34.04
N VAL A 119 -17.33 5.36 35.18
CA VAL A 119 -18.13 5.39 36.41
C VAL A 119 -18.23 6.82 36.97
N ALA A 120 -17.11 7.54 37.05
CA ALA A 120 -17.10 8.91 37.59
C ALA A 120 -17.90 9.91 36.73
N SER A 121 -17.83 9.78 35.41
CA SER A 121 -18.57 10.65 34.48
C SER A 121 -20.06 10.30 34.40
N GLN A 122 -20.44 9.02 34.40
CA GLN A 122 -21.85 8.62 34.29
C GLN A 122 -22.62 8.72 35.61
N VAL A 123 -21.99 8.41 36.74
CA VAL A 123 -22.67 8.38 38.05
C VAL A 123 -22.61 9.73 38.75
N TYR A 124 -21.45 10.41 38.69
CA TYR A 124 -21.21 11.63 39.46
C TYR A 124 -21.15 12.90 38.60
N ASN A 125 -21.15 12.76 37.26
CA ASN A 125 -21.05 13.85 36.28
C ASN A 125 -19.96 14.87 36.63
N ASP A 126 -18.81 14.36 37.10
CA ASP A 126 -17.70 15.17 37.60
C ASP A 126 -16.87 15.73 36.43
N PRO A 127 -16.80 17.07 36.24
CA PRO A 127 -15.98 17.68 35.19
C PRO A 127 -14.46 17.49 35.41
N ALA A 128 -14.01 17.18 36.63
CA ALA A 128 -12.60 16.95 36.93
C ALA A 128 -12.13 15.51 36.61
N ALA A 129 -13.06 14.57 36.40
CA ALA A 129 -12.76 13.16 36.15
C ALA A 129 -11.89 12.97 34.89
N LEU A 130 -12.13 13.76 33.84
CA LEU A 130 -11.36 13.68 32.59
C LEU A 130 -9.88 14.06 32.81
N LYS A 131 -9.62 15.09 33.62
CA LYS A 131 -8.26 15.52 33.94
C LYS A 131 -7.53 14.44 34.75
N ARG A 132 -8.19 13.88 35.77
CA ARG A 132 -7.62 12.78 36.58
C ARG A 132 -7.29 11.56 35.72
N ARG A 133 -8.18 11.19 34.79
CA ARG A 133 -7.93 10.13 33.81
C ARG A 133 -6.67 10.42 32.98
N ASN A 134 -6.57 11.61 32.39
CA ASN A 134 -5.42 11.99 31.57
C ASN A 134 -4.11 11.94 32.35
N ASP A 135 -4.11 12.42 33.60
CA ASP A 135 -2.94 12.38 34.48
C ASP A 135 -2.53 10.94 34.82
N THR A 136 -3.51 10.06 35.09
CA THR A 136 -3.25 8.63 35.34
C THR A 136 -2.70 7.92 34.11
N VAL A 137 -3.31 8.13 32.94
CA VAL A 137 -2.86 7.55 31.67
C VAL A 137 -1.45 8.05 31.31
N ALA A 138 -1.15 9.33 31.53
CA ALA A 138 0.17 9.89 31.30
C ALA A 138 1.23 9.25 32.21
N LYS A 139 0.91 8.98 33.48
CA LYS A 139 1.80 8.26 34.42
C LYS A 139 2.07 6.83 33.95
N ILE A 140 1.03 6.10 33.55
CA ILE A 140 1.16 4.73 33.01
C ILE A 140 2.12 4.70 31.82
N TYR A 141 2.00 5.64 30.88
CA TYR A 141 2.91 5.73 29.73
C TYR A 141 4.33 6.14 30.12
N ALA A 142 4.50 7.01 31.12
CA ALA A 142 5.80 7.45 31.60
C ALA A 142 6.56 6.32 32.32
N GLU A 143 5.87 5.54 33.15
CA GLU A 143 6.43 4.40 33.89
C GLU A 143 6.80 3.23 32.97
N GLY A 144 5.94 2.91 31.99
CA GLY A 144 6.17 1.81 31.05
C GLY A 144 7.05 2.15 29.84
N ALA A 145 7.44 3.42 29.67
CA ALA A 145 8.11 3.96 28.48
C ALA A 145 7.41 3.59 27.15
N CYS A 146 6.10 3.33 27.20
CA CYS A 146 5.29 2.74 26.14
C CYS A 146 4.47 3.78 25.36
N HIS A 147 4.98 5.01 25.25
CA HIS A 147 4.23 6.10 24.65
C HIS A 147 3.84 5.78 23.19
N PRO A 148 2.55 5.87 22.80
CA PRO A 148 2.09 5.48 21.46
C PRO A 148 2.77 6.19 20.29
N TRP A 149 3.32 7.40 20.48
CA TRP A 149 4.03 8.11 19.41
C TRP A 149 5.32 7.38 18.97
N ARG A 150 5.96 6.62 19.87
CA ARG A 150 7.19 5.85 19.55
C ARG A 150 6.92 4.73 18.54
N LEU A 151 5.71 4.18 18.57
CA LEU A 151 5.21 3.21 17.61
C LEU A 151 4.77 3.91 16.32
N GLY A 152 4.10 5.06 16.44
CA GLY A 152 3.61 5.85 15.30
C GLY A 152 4.71 6.41 14.38
N VAL A 153 5.86 6.80 14.93
CA VAL A 153 7.00 7.32 14.14
C VAL A 153 7.49 6.31 13.10
N ASN A 154 7.42 5.02 13.40
CA ASN A 154 7.82 3.98 12.44
C ASN A 154 6.87 3.90 11.24
N MET A 155 5.55 3.98 11.48
CA MET A 155 4.57 4.02 10.38
C MET A 155 4.76 5.24 9.50
N LEU A 156 5.07 6.40 10.10
CA LEU A 156 5.30 7.63 9.36
C LEU A 156 6.60 7.57 8.53
N ALA A 157 7.61 6.83 8.98
CA ALA A 157 8.87 6.67 8.25
C ALA A 157 8.76 5.63 7.10
N ILE A 158 8.03 4.52 7.31
CA ILE A 158 7.91 3.44 6.33
C ILE A 158 7.05 3.86 5.13
N GLY A 159 5.97 4.62 5.33
CA GLY A 159 5.07 5.03 4.26
C GLY A 159 5.77 5.76 3.11
N PRO A 160 6.49 6.86 3.38
CA PRO A 160 7.26 7.59 2.37
C PRO A 160 8.37 6.75 1.74
N ALA A 161 9.06 5.90 2.52
CA ALA A 161 10.11 5.03 2.00
C ALA A 161 9.55 3.98 1.02
N PHE A 162 8.41 3.36 1.36
CA PHE A 162 7.70 2.43 0.48
C PHE A 162 7.23 3.10 -0.81
N MET A 163 6.61 4.28 -0.69
CA MET A 163 6.19 5.06 -1.85
C MET A 163 7.38 5.41 -2.76
N SER A 164 8.53 5.78 -2.17
CA SER A 164 9.74 6.11 -2.93
C SER A 164 10.26 4.91 -3.73
N PHE A 165 10.30 3.71 -3.11
CA PHE A 165 10.70 2.48 -3.80
C PHE A 165 9.70 2.04 -4.87
N PHE A 166 8.41 2.11 -4.58
CA PHE A 166 7.35 1.75 -5.53
C PHE A 166 7.40 2.63 -6.78
N PHE A 167 7.43 3.94 -6.59
CA PHE A 167 7.51 4.88 -7.69
C PHE A 167 8.85 4.79 -8.43
N GLY A 168 9.97 4.53 -7.72
CA GLY A 168 11.28 4.34 -8.34
C GLY A 168 11.33 3.12 -9.26
N ILE A 169 10.73 2.00 -8.84
CA ILE A 169 10.61 0.80 -9.68
C ILE A 169 9.70 1.08 -10.88
N LYS A 170 8.56 1.74 -10.67
CA LYS A 170 7.60 2.03 -11.75
C LYS A 170 8.18 2.99 -12.79
N SER A 171 8.93 4.00 -12.38
CA SER A 171 9.62 4.91 -13.31
C SER A 171 10.79 4.23 -14.02
N LEU A 172 11.48 3.29 -13.37
CA LEU A 172 12.56 2.52 -14.00
C LEU A 172 12.04 1.64 -15.15
N GLY A 173 10.86 1.03 -15.00
CA GLY A 173 10.21 0.27 -16.07
C GLY A 173 9.83 1.13 -17.30
N ALA A 174 9.71 2.44 -17.15
CA ALA A 174 9.48 3.38 -18.26
C ALA A 174 10.79 3.88 -18.90
N LEU A 175 11.91 3.81 -18.16
CA LEU A 175 13.21 4.35 -18.58
C LEU A 175 14.11 3.29 -19.24
N ASP A 176 14.08 2.05 -18.75
CA ASP A 176 14.95 0.97 -19.22
C ASP A 176 14.15 -0.20 -19.84
N PRO A 177 14.30 -0.47 -21.15
CA PRO A 177 13.62 -1.59 -21.81
C PRO A 177 14.09 -2.97 -21.31
N THR A 178 15.25 -3.08 -20.67
CA THR A 178 15.74 -4.33 -20.07
C THR A 178 14.92 -4.76 -18.86
N PHE A 179 14.20 -3.81 -18.23
CA PHE A 179 13.32 -4.08 -17.09
C PHE A 179 12.13 -4.98 -17.48
N ALA A 180 11.63 -4.84 -18.72
CA ALA A 180 10.53 -5.64 -19.25
C ALA A 180 10.91 -7.09 -19.59
N LEU A 181 12.21 -7.41 -19.64
CA LEU A 181 12.72 -8.77 -19.88
C LEU A 181 13.41 -9.37 -18.65
N GLY A 182 13.45 -8.62 -17.55
CA GLY A 182 14.15 -8.98 -16.32
C GLY A 182 13.37 -9.88 -15.36
N GLY A 183 12.37 -10.62 -15.87
CA GLY A 183 11.44 -11.50 -15.15
C GLY A 183 11.99 -12.81 -14.60
N ALA A 184 11.16 -13.48 -13.78
CA ALA A 184 11.43 -14.81 -13.24
C ALA A 184 10.18 -15.72 -13.27
N LEU A 185 10.44 -17.03 -13.41
CA LEU A 185 9.46 -18.13 -13.41
C LEU A 185 8.25 -17.96 -14.35
N TRP A 186 7.22 -17.23 -13.91
CA TRP A 186 5.93 -17.08 -14.60
C TRP A 186 5.61 -15.64 -14.98
N PHE A 187 6.40 -14.66 -14.52
CA PHE A 187 6.30 -13.26 -14.88
C PHE A 187 7.58 -12.86 -15.62
N VAL A 188 7.48 -12.72 -16.95
CA VAL A 188 8.62 -12.34 -17.80
C VAL A 188 8.83 -10.82 -17.77
N ASP A 189 7.73 -10.08 -17.66
CA ASP A 189 7.70 -8.62 -17.63
C ASP A 189 7.39 -8.13 -16.21
N LEU A 190 8.33 -7.39 -15.61
CA LEU A 190 8.17 -6.76 -14.29
C LEU A 190 7.35 -5.47 -14.34
N SER A 191 7.20 -4.86 -15.51
CA SER A 191 6.48 -3.60 -15.71
C SER A 191 4.97 -3.81 -15.92
N ALA A 192 4.57 -5.01 -16.33
CA ALA A 192 3.19 -5.41 -16.53
C ALA A 192 2.56 -6.00 -15.25
N VAL A 193 1.23 -6.05 -15.22
CA VAL A 193 0.49 -6.71 -14.14
C VAL A 193 0.74 -8.22 -14.18
N ASP A 194 0.85 -8.86 -13.01
CA ASP A 194 0.97 -10.33 -12.91
C ASP A 194 -0.26 -11.01 -13.53
N PRO A 195 -0.11 -11.79 -14.63
CA PRO A 195 -1.24 -12.43 -15.32
C PRO A 195 -1.99 -13.45 -14.46
N TYR A 196 -1.33 -14.06 -13.48
CA TYR A 196 -1.90 -15.12 -12.65
C TYR A 196 -2.29 -14.65 -11.25
N HIS A 197 -2.05 -13.37 -10.92
CA HIS A 197 -2.25 -12.80 -9.58
C HIS A 197 -1.63 -13.65 -8.44
N ALA A 198 -0.60 -14.44 -8.76
CA ALA A 198 0.06 -15.33 -7.81
C ALA A 198 0.85 -14.54 -6.76
N LEU A 199 1.48 -13.42 -7.15
CA LEU A 199 2.25 -12.57 -6.25
C LEU A 199 1.38 -11.91 -5.17
N PRO A 200 0.23 -11.26 -5.49
CA PRO A 200 -0.69 -10.77 -4.47
C PRO A 200 -1.23 -11.86 -3.54
N VAL A 201 -1.59 -13.03 -4.09
CA VAL A 201 -2.09 -14.16 -3.28
C VAL A 201 -1.01 -14.66 -2.32
N ALA A 202 0.22 -14.79 -2.77
CA ALA A 202 1.36 -15.17 -1.93
C ALA A 202 1.65 -14.12 -0.85
N ALA A 203 1.55 -12.83 -1.17
CA ALA A 203 1.71 -11.75 -0.19
C ALA A 203 0.63 -11.81 0.90
N CYS A 204 -0.64 -12.00 0.53
CA CYS A 204 -1.73 -12.21 1.49
C CYS A 204 -1.51 -13.47 2.34
N GLY A 205 -1.09 -14.58 1.72
CA GLY A 205 -0.79 -15.82 2.42
C GLY A 205 0.36 -15.67 3.42
N THR A 206 1.41 -14.93 3.05
CA THR A 206 2.54 -14.63 3.96
C THR A 206 2.10 -13.78 5.14
N PHE A 207 1.23 -12.78 4.91
CA PHE A 207 0.67 -11.98 5.98
C PHE A 207 -0.18 -12.82 6.94
N LEU A 208 -1.05 -13.70 6.42
CA LEU A 208 -1.84 -14.61 7.25
C LEU A 208 -0.95 -15.53 8.09
N ALA A 209 0.10 -16.09 7.50
CA ALA A 209 1.05 -16.95 8.21
C ALA A 209 1.82 -16.24 9.34
N VAL A 210 1.93 -14.90 9.30
CA VAL A 210 2.54 -14.11 10.38
C VAL A 210 1.54 -13.77 11.48
N MET A 211 0.25 -13.75 11.15
CA MET A 211 -0.85 -13.40 12.07
C MET A 211 -1.41 -14.62 12.83
N GLU A 212 -1.30 -15.82 12.27
CA GLU A 212 -1.55 -17.09 12.96
C GLU A 212 -0.45 -17.42 13.98
#